data_AF-A0A915K4R2-F1
#
_entry.id   AF-A0A915K4R2-F1
#
_cell.length_a   1.000
_cell.length_b   1.000
_cell.length_c   1.000
_cell.angle_alpha   90.00
_cell.angle_beta   90.00
_cell.angle_gamma   90.00
#
_symmetry.space_group_name_H-M   'P 1'
#
loop_
_entity.id
_entity.type
_entity.pdbx_description
1 polymer ?
#
loop_
_entity_poly.entity_id
_entity_poly.type
_entity_poly.pdbx_seq_one_letter_code
_entity_poly.pdbx_strand_id
1 'polypeptide(L)'
;VGNAKSEHRDRRVTAAARHRLVRTWTKNVNIFDKDFIIIPINENSHWYLAIICYPALFEQEVINRNPLSQATSEFPTTAITTSAQKNGIGVEFYKI
;
A
#
# COMPACT_ATOMS: atom_id res chain seq x y z
N VAL A 1 41.56 1.11 23.92
CA VAL A 1 41.17 1.05 22.49
C VAL A 1 39.76 0.46 22.43
N GLY A 2 38.75 1.32 22.34
CA GLY A 2 37.34 0.92 22.40
C GLY A 2 36.78 0.69 20.99
N ASN A 3 36.24 -0.50 20.75
CA ASN A 3 35.67 -0.92 19.47
C ASN A 3 34.42 -0.10 19.12
N ALA A 4 34.47 0.65 18.01
CA ALA A 4 33.29 1.18 17.35
C ALA A 4 32.65 0.05 16.53
N LYS A 5 31.59 -0.57 17.06
CA LYS A 5 30.68 -1.39 16.23
C LYS A 5 29.93 -0.43 15.30
N SER A 6 30.21 -0.52 14.00
CA SER A 6 29.46 0.22 12.97
C SER A 6 28.06 -0.37 12.87
N GLU A 7 27.10 0.29 13.52
CA GLU A 7 25.69 -0.02 13.42
C GLU A 7 25.19 0.35 12.02
N HIS A 8 24.90 -0.67 11.21
CA HIS A 8 24.27 -0.49 9.90
C HIS A 8 22.83 -0.06 10.15
N ARG A 9 22.57 1.26 10.17
CA ARG A 9 21.20 1.79 10.31
C ARG A 9 20.37 1.34 9.13
N ASP A 10 19.54 0.35 9.36
CA ASP A 10 18.53 -0.13 8.44
C ASP A 10 17.48 0.97 8.23
N ARG A 11 17.73 1.87 7.26
CA ARG A 11 16.90 3.06 7.01
C ARG A 11 15.62 2.61 6.31
N ARG A 12 14.66 2.09 7.07
CA ARG A 12 13.31 1.80 6.59
C ARG A 12 12.72 3.06 5.96
N VAL A 13 12.51 3.03 4.65
CA VAL A 13 11.91 4.13 3.91
C VAL A 13 10.42 4.18 4.27
N THR A 14 9.97 5.30 4.82
CA THR A 14 8.57 5.48 5.23
C THR A 14 7.64 5.52 4.02
N ALA A 15 6.35 5.21 4.22
CA ALA A 15 5.33 5.37 3.18
C ALA A 15 5.31 6.80 2.61
N ALA A 16 5.42 7.81 3.47
CA ALA A 16 5.52 9.22 3.06
C ALA A 16 6.75 9.50 2.17
N ALA A 17 7.89 8.87 2.45
CA ALA A 17 9.09 9.03 1.63
C ALA A 17 8.94 8.39 0.25
N ARG A 18 8.28 7.22 0.14
CA ARG A 18 7.95 6.58 -1.15
C ARG A 18 6.94 7.41 -1.94
N HIS A 19 5.86 7.87 -1.29
CA HIS A 19 4.85 8.72 -1.92
C HIS A 19 5.46 10.01 -2.52
N ARG A 20 6.44 10.61 -1.84
CA ARG A 20 7.11 11.83 -2.34
C ARG A 20 7.70 11.66 -3.76
N LEU A 21 8.11 10.44 -4.12
CA LEU A 21 8.69 10.15 -5.44
C LEU A 21 7.66 10.25 -6.58
N VAL A 22 6.38 10.03 -6.28
CA VAL A 22 5.29 9.96 -7.27
C VAL A 22 4.18 10.98 -7.02
N ARG A 23 4.36 11.88 -6.03
CA ARG A 23 3.34 12.85 -5.60
C ARG A 23 2.78 13.74 -6.71
N THR A 24 3.53 13.94 -7.80
CA THR A 24 3.13 14.80 -8.92
C THR A 24 2.35 14.06 -9.99
N TRP A 25 2.40 12.72 -10.01
CA TRP A 25 1.74 11.90 -11.04
C TRP A 25 0.22 12.09 -11.03
N THR A 26 -0.35 12.42 -9.87
CA THR A 26 -1.78 12.61 -9.67
C THR A 26 -2.14 14.04 -9.28
N LYS A 27 -1.25 15.01 -9.51
CA LYS A 27 -1.45 16.41 -9.07
C LYS A 27 -2.75 17.04 -9.61
N ASN A 28 -3.13 16.69 -10.84
CA ASN A 28 -4.27 17.29 -11.54
C ASN A 28 -5.46 16.34 -11.68
N VAL A 29 -5.41 15.17 -11.01
CA VAL A 29 -6.46 14.17 -11.09
C VAL A 29 -6.65 13.54 -9.71
N ASN A 30 -7.86 13.62 -9.18
CA ASN A 30 -8.22 12.84 -8.01
C ASN A 30 -8.42 11.38 -8.44
N ILE A 31 -7.52 10.50 -8.04
CA ILE A 31 -7.59 9.06 -8.36
C ILE A 31 -8.61 8.32 -7.50
N PHE A 32 -9.03 8.89 -6.37
CA PHE A 32 -10.02 8.26 -5.48
C PHE A 32 -11.44 8.35 -6.04
N ASP A 33 -11.70 9.29 -6.95
CA ASP A 33 -12.99 9.43 -7.65
C ASP A 33 -13.13 8.48 -8.85
N LYS A 34 -12.14 7.61 -9.09
CA LYS A 34 -12.16 6.64 -10.19
C LYS A 34 -12.64 5.30 -9.67
N ASP A 35 -13.39 4.57 -10.49
CA ASP A 35 -13.76 3.19 -10.15
C ASP A 35 -12.57 2.23 -10.26
N PHE A 36 -11.60 2.53 -11.14
CA PHE A 36 -10.43 1.70 -11.38
C PHE A 36 -9.14 2.52 -11.49
N ILE A 37 -8.07 2.02 -10.86
CA ILE A 37 -6.70 2.51 -11.05
C ILE A 37 -5.86 1.35 -11.59
N ILE A 38 -5.33 1.51 -12.80
CA ILE A 38 -4.53 0.49 -13.49
C ILE A 38 -3.05 0.87 -13.35
N ILE A 39 -2.25 -0.06 -12.80
CA ILE A 39 -0.84 0.14 -12.55
C ILE A 39 -0.06 -0.96 -13.28
N PRO A 40 0.63 -0.64 -14.39
CA PRO A 40 1.54 -1.57 -15.02
C PRO A 40 2.81 -1.70 -14.17
N ILE A 41 3.25 -2.93 -13.95
CA ILE A 41 4.46 -3.24 -13.19
C ILE A 41 5.38 -4.05 -14.09
N ASN A 42 6.60 -3.55 -14.26
CA ASN A 42 7.66 -4.28 -14.94
C ASN A 42 8.72 -4.66 -13.92
N GLU A 43 8.87 -5.95 -13.69
CA GLU A 43 9.91 -6.52 -12.84
C GLU A 43 10.63 -7.61 -13.64
N ASN A 44 11.95 -7.49 -13.77
CA ASN A 44 12.80 -8.47 -14.48
C ASN A 44 12.32 -8.82 -15.92
N SER A 45 11.82 -7.82 -16.67
CA SER A 45 11.24 -8.01 -18.02
C SER A 45 9.98 -8.87 -18.04
N HIS A 46 9.33 -9.04 -16.89
CA HIS A 46 8.04 -9.68 -16.77
C HIS A 46 6.98 -8.63 -16.44
N TRP A 47 5.86 -8.68 -17.15
CA TRP A 47 4.78 -7.72 -16.98
C TRP A 47 3.72 -8.24 -16.02
N TYR A 48 3.36 -7.39 -15.08
CA TYR A 48 2.21 -7.58 -14.22
C TYR A 48 1.30 -6.36 -14.34
N LEU A 49 0.02 -6.57 -14.07
CA LEU A 49 -0.96 -5.51 -13.99
C LEU A 49 -1.61 -5.55 -12.62
N ALA A 50 -1.46 -4.49 -11.85
CA ALA A 50 -2.24 -4.28 -10.63
C ALA A 50 -3.45 -3.40 -10.96
N ILE A 51 -4.64 -3.82 -10.51
CA ILE A 51 -5.88 -3.06 -10.67
C ILE A 51 -6.46 -2.82 -9.28
N ILE A 52 -6.63 -1.54 -8.92
CA ILE A 52 -7.33 -1.14 -7.70
C ILE A 52 -8.79 -0.88 -8.06
N CYS A 53 -9.70 -1.60 -7.43
CA CYS A 53 -11.15 -1.50 -7.64
C CYS A 53 -11.81 -0.69 -6.52
N TYR A 54 -12.59 0.32 -6.91
CA TYR A 54 -13.39 1.20 -6.05
C TYR A 54 -12.60 1.88 -4.91
N PRO A 55 -11.53 2.65 -5.23
CA PRO A 55 -10.67 3.31 -4.25
C PRO A 55 -11.37 4.22 -3.23
N ALA A 56 -12.51 4.83 -3.59
CA ALA A 56 -13.31 5.66 -2.67
C ALA A 56 -13.82 4.89 -1.44
N LEU A 57 -14.01 3.58 -1.54
CA LEU A 57 -14.61 2.77 -0.48
C LEU A 57 -13.62 2.34 0.62
N PHE A 58 -12.30 2.53 0.41
CA PHE A 58 -11.29 2.24 1.44
C PHE A 58 -11.28 3.26 2.59
N GLU A 59 -11.86 4.45 2.42
CA GLU A 59 -11.84 5.50 3.44
C GLU A 59 -12.85 5.26 4.59
N GLN A 60 -13.91 4.48 4.33
CA GLN A 60 -14.97 4.20 5.33
C GLN A 60 -14.53 3.27 6.47
N GLU A 61 -13.47 2.48 6.30
CA GLU A 61 -12.93 1.54 7.30
C GLU A 61 -12.07 2.22 8.39
N VAL A 62 -11.66 3.47 8.20
CA VAL A 62 -10.81 4.20 9.17
C VAL A 62 -11.65 5.00 10.17
N ILE A 63 -12.79 5.56 9.72
CA ILE A 63 -13.63 6.46 10.54
C ILE A 63 -14.51 5.68 11.53
N ASN A 64 -14.84 4.40 11.25
CA ASN A 64 -15.72 3.59 12.11
C ASN A 64 -14.98 2.77 13.18
N ARG A 65 -13.66 2.96 13.35
CA ARG A 65 -12.93 2.33 14.46
C ARG A 65 -13.18 3.15 15.73
N ASN A 66 -14.13 2.69 16.54
CA ASN A 66 -14.29 3.12 17.92
C ASN A 66 -12.90 3.18 18.61
N PRO A 67 -12.46 4.33 19.16
CA PRO A 67 -11.13 4.47 19.75
C PRO A 67 -10.89 3.61 21.00
N LEU A 68 -11.91 2.93 21.54
CA LEU A 68 -11.82 2.10 22.75
C LEU A 68 -11.35 0.65 22.53
N SER A 69 -10.92 0.26 21.33
CA SER A 69 -10.46 -1.13 21.07
C SER A 69 -8.97 -1.27 20.75
N GLN A 70 -8.15 -0.24 20.88
CA GLN A 70 -6.69 -0.36 20.72
C GLN A 70 -6.01 -0.77 22.03
N ALA A 71 -6.21 -2.03 22.41
CA ALA A 71 -5.32 -2.74 23.32
C ALA A 71 -4.86 -4.04 22.66
N THR A 72 -4.04 -3.90 21.61
CA THR A 72 -2.94 -4.80 21.20
C THR A 72 -2.44 -4.31 19.84
N SER A 73 -1.26 -3.69 19.87
CA SER A 73 -0.56 -3.22 18.69
C SER A 73 0.06 -4.39 17.94
N GLU A 74 -0.63 -4.93 16.97
CA GLU A 74 0.01 -5.66 15.87
C GLU A 74 -0.40 -4.98 14.56
N PHE A 75 0.51 -4.17 14.03
CA PHE A 75 0.50 -3.85 12.62
C PHE A 75 0.45 -5.19 11.85
N PRO A 76 -0.47 -5.41 10.89
CA PRO A 76 -0.45 -6.61 10.08
C PRO A 76 0.80 -6.58 9.19
N THR A 77 1.91 -7.05 9.74
CA THR A 77 3.08 -7.51 9.02
C THR A 77 2.84 -8.99 8.79
N THR A 78 2.78 -9.36 7.51
CA THR A 78 2.67 -10.74 7.00
C THR A 78 1.24 -11.27 6.89
N ALA A 79 0.64 -11.10 5.71
CA ALA A 79 0.27 -12.25 4.89
C ALA A 79 -0.16 -11.76 3.51
N ILE A 80 0.53 -12.26 2.49
CA ILE A 80 -0.08 -12.52 1.19
C ILE A 80 -1.31 -13.38 1.50
N THR A 81 -2.50 -12.81 1.41
CA THR A 81 -3.74 -13.59 1.44
C THR A 81 -4.50 -13.27 0.17
N THR A 82 -4.23 -14.11 -0.83
CA THR A 82 -5.21 -14.39 -1.87
C THR A 82 -6.47 -14.91 -1.18
N SER A 83 -7.49 -14.06 -1.08
CA SER A 83 -8.88 -14.47 -1.25
C SER A 83 -9.74 -13.22 -1.39
N ALA A 84 -10.58 -13.21 -2.42
CA ALA A 84 -11.48 -12.14 -2.79
C ALA A 84 -12.18 -11.52 -1.57
N GLN A 85 -11.93 -10.24 -1.31
CA GLN A 85 -12.73 -9.50 -0.35
C GLN A 85 -14.14 -9.34 -0.90
N LYS A 86 -15.12 -9.63 -0.05
CA LYS A 86 -16.47 -10.14 -0.34
C LYS A 86 -17.37 -9.28 -1.25
N ASN A 87 -16.93 -8.12 -1.74
CA ASN A 87 -17.72 -7.15 -2.48
C ASN A 87 -17.00 -6.46 -3.67
N GLY A 88 -15.91 -7.03 -4.21
CA GLY A 88 -15.23 -6.48 -5.40
C GLY A 88 -14.40 -5.20 -5.15
N ILE A 89 -14.20 -4.84 -3.89
CA ILE A 89 -13.27 -3.78 -3.43
C ILE A 89 -11.94 -4.45 -3.13
N GLY A 90 -10.84 -4.00 -3.76
CA GLY A 90 -9.54 -4.65 -3.56
C GLY A 90 -8.48 -4.26 -4.57
N VAL A 91 -7.31 -4.89 -4.44
CA VAL A 91 -6.22 -4.83 -5.42
C VAL A 91 -6.06 -6.21 -6.03
N GLU A 92 -6.22 -6.32 -7.34
CA GLU A 92 -6.05 -7.56 -8.09
C GLU A 92 -4.77 -7.50 -8.91
N PHE A 93 -4.03 -8.62 -8.94
CA PHE A 93 -2.78 -8.74 -9.69
C PHE A 93 -2.91 -9.77 -10.80
N TYR A 94 -2.58 -9.35 -12.01
CA TYR A 94 -2.59 -10.18 -13.20
C TYR A 94 -1.16 -10.34 -13.71
N LYS A 95 -0.79 -11.58 -14.03
CA LYS A 95 0.48 -11.92 -14.70
C LYS A 95 0.21 -11.94 -16.20
N ILE A 96 0.98 -11.19 -16.98
CA ILE A 96 0.84 -11.07 -18.44
C ILE A 96 1.98 -11.81 -19.13
#